data_AF-A0AAV2R786-F1
#
_entry.id   AF-A0AAV2R786-F1
#
_cell.length_a   1.000
_cell.length_b   1.000
_cell.length_c   1.000
_cell.angle_alpha   90.00
_cell.angle_beta   90.00
_cell.angle_gamma   90.00
#
_symmetry.space_group_name_H-M   'P 1'
#
loop_
_entity.id
_entity.type
_entity.pdbx_description
1 polymer ?
#
loop_
_entity_poly.entity_id
_entity_poly.type
_entity_poly.pdbx_seq_one_letter_code
_entity_poly.pdbx_strand_id
1 'polypeptide(L)'
;MQQTEKQHPEIWVEFMKGNFYITKGVAGFTSIGPDHGIEQENCELKVIGGIVGITQNEKSLDKYFFIAPELLNLQHEFEETYFTGRKAKRTQHHELTGGKAHLNNTHCCQTQCSIS
;
A
#
# COMPACT_ATOMS: atom_id res chain seq x y z
N MET A 1 -9.26 -21.47 -27.16
CA MET A 1 -9.55 -20.46 -28.20
C MET A 1 -10.59 -20.94 -29.20
N GLN A 2 -10.39 -22.04 -29.93
CA GLN A 2 -11.36 -22.50 -30.96
C GLN A 2 -12.76 -22.88 -30.41
N GLN A 3 -12.87 -23.27 -29.14
CA GLN A 3 -14.19 -23.52 -28.51
C GLN A 3 -14.95 -22.23 -28.21
N THR A 4 -14.24 -21.16 -27.84
CA THR A 4 -14.84 -19.86 -27.53
C THR A 4 -15.46 -19.22 -28.76
N GLU A 5 -14.80 -19.36 -29.93
CA GLU A 5 -15.33 -18.92 -31.23
C GLU A 5 -16.68 -19.56 -31.58
N LYS A 6 -16.88 -20.84 -31.22
CA LYS A 6 -18.11 -21.58 -31.54
C LYS A 6 -19.21 -21.41 -30.49
N GLN A 7 -18.85 -21.25 -29.22
CA GLN A 7 -19.81 -21.16 -28.11
C GLN A 7 -20.25 -19.73 -27.82
N HIS A 8 -19.36 -18.75 -28.02
CA HIS A 8 -19.56 -17.34 -27.69
C HIS A 8 -18.91 -16.43 -28.75
N PRO A 9 -19.48 -16.36 -29.97
CA PRO A 9 -18.92 -15.59 -31.08
C PRO A 9 -18.78 -14.09 -30.77
N GLU A 10 -19.68 -13.54 -29.95
CA GLU A 10 -19.63 -12.15 -29.49
C GLU A 10 -18.39 -11.85 -28.63
N ILE A 11 -18.04 -12.76 -27.72
CA ILE A 11 -16.83 -12.63 -26.88
C ILE A 11 -15.58 -12.81 -27.75
N TRP A 12 -15.62 -13.71 -28.72
CA TRP A 12 -14.52 -13.92 -29.66
C TRP A 12 -14.23 -12.68 -30.51
N VAL A 13 -15.27 -11.97 -30.96
CA VAL A 13 -15.11 -10.70 -31.69
C VAL A 13 -14.40 -9.65 -30.83
N GLU A 14 -14.83 -9.47 -29.58
CA GLU A 14 -14.20 -8.51 -28.66
C GLU A 14 -12.78 -8.91 -28.27
N PHE A 15 -12.52 -10.21 -28.14
CA PHE A 15 -11.18 -10.77 -27.95
C PHE A 15 -10.28 -10.42 -29.14
N MET A 16 -10.72 -10.66 -30.38
CA MET A 16 -9.93 -10.33 -31.57
C MET A 16 -9.70 -8.82 -31.75
N LYS A 17 -10.63 -7.98 -31.26
CA LYS A 17 -10.46 -6.52 -31.22
C LYS A 17 -9.44 -6.04 -30.19
N GLY A 18 -9.08 -6.88 -29.21
CA GLY A 18 -8.12 -6.52 -28.18
C GLY A 18 -8.69 -5.73 -27.01
N ASN A 19 -10.02 -5.70 -26.84
CA ASN A 19 -10.69 -4.94 -25.78
C ASN A 19 -10.51 -5.54 -24.37
N PHE A 20 -9.62 -6.52 -24.22
CA PHE A 20 -9.29 -7.20 -22.98
C PHE A 20 -7.94 -6.77 -22.40
N TYR A 21 -7.23 -5.84 -23.04
CA TYR A 21 -6.00 -5.23 -22.55
C TYR A 21 -6.06 -3.70 -22.68
N ILE A 22 -5.35 -3.01 -21.80
CA ILE A 22 -5.20 -1.55 -21.80
C ILE A 22 -3.82 -1.24 -22.37
N THR A 23 -3.75 -0.35 -23.35
CA THR A 23 -2.47 0.11 -23.93
C THR A 23 -2.31 1.59 -23.61
N LYS A 24 -1.36 1.92 -22.71
CA LYS A 24 -1.09 3.32 -22.32
C LYS A 24 -0.09 4.02 -23.27
N GLY A 25 0.64 3.25 -24.11
CA GLY A 25 1.63 3.76 -25.05
C GLY A 25 1.32 3.42 -26.52
N VAL A 26 2.21 3.86 -27.43
CA VAL A 26 2.07 3.62 -28.88
C VAL A 26 2.44 2.18 -29.28
N ALA A 27 3.22 1.49 -28.45
CA ALA A 27 3.72 0.16 -28.74
C ALA A 27 2.88 -0.93 -28.05
N GLY A 28 2.33 -1.87 -28.83
CA GLY A 28 1.46 -2.93 -28.32
C GLY A 28 2.13 -3.93 -27.36
N PHE A 29 3.47 -3.98 -27.25
CA PHE A 29 4.13 -4.78 -26.22
C PHE A 29 3.97 -4.18 -24.81
N THR A 30 3.48 -2.94 -24.71
CA THR A 30 3.20 -2.24 -23.45
C THR A 30 1.76 -2.42 -22.98
N SER A 31 0.98 -3.26 -23.67
CA SER A 31 -0.39 -3.58 -23.27
C SER A 31 -0.40 -4.39 -21.97
N ILE A 32 -1.21 -3.93 -21.01
CA ILE A 32 -1.36 -4.55 -19.68
C ILE A 32 -2.80 -5.01 -19.47
N GLY A 33 -2.99 -5.98 -18.56
CA GLY A 33 -4.33 -6.39 -18.17
C GLY A 33 -5.11 -5.23 -17.52
N PRO A 34 -6.45 -5.19 -17.63
CA PRO A 34 -7.26 -4.11 -17.08
C PRO A 34 -7.05 -3.89 -15.59
N ASP A 35 -6.93 -4.98 -14.83
CA ASP A 35 -6.65 -4.95 -13.39
C ASP A 35 -5.32 -4.24 -13.06
N HIS A 36 -4.24 -4.58 -13.77
CA HIS A 36 -2.95 -3.90 -13.61
C HIS A 36 -3.00 -2.42 -14.03
N GLY A 37 -3.78 -2.09 -15.06
CA GLY A 37 -3.97 -0.71 -15.48
C GLY A 37 -4.67 0.11 -14.41
N ILE A 38 -5.72 -0.45 -13.81
CA ILE A 38 -6.46 0.15 -12.71
C ILE A 38 -5.60 0.27 -11.45
N GLU A 39 -4.78 -0.74 -11.12
CA GLU A 39 -3.85 -0.68 -10.00
C GLU A 39 -2.81 0.43 -10.17
N GLN A 40 -2.31 0.66 -11.38
CA GLN A 40 -1.42 1.79 -11.67
C GLN A 40 -2.11 3.14 -11.47
N GLU A 41 -3.32 3.34 -12.00
CA GLU A 41 -4.10 4.57 -11.79
C GLU A 41 -4.39 4.78 -10.30
N ASN A 42 -4.78 3.70 -9.60
CA ASN A 42 -4.99 3.73 -8.17
C ASN A 42 -3.71 4.05 -7.41
N CYS A 43 -2.55 3.57 -7.86
CA CYS A 43 -1.25 3.88 -7.27
C CYS A 43 -0.92 5.36 -7.42
N GLU A 44 -1.15 5.94 -8.61
CA GLU A 44 -1.00 7.38 -8.86
C GLU A 44 -1.93 8.22 -7.98
N LEU A 45 -3.17 7.75 -7.74
CA LEU A 45 -4.12 8.40 -6.84
C LEU A 45 -3.79 8.19 -5.35
N LYS A 46 -3.17 7.05 -5.00
CA LYS A 46 -2.73 6.71 -3.63
C LYS A 46 -1.47 7.50 -3.21
N VAL A 47 -0.89 8.35 -4.06
CA VAL A 47 0.31 9.15 -3.75
C VAL A 47 0.10 10.07 -2.54
N ILE A 48 -1.13 10.51 -2.28
CA ILE A 48 -1.45 11.27 -1.06
C ILE A 48 -1.94 10.30 0.02
N GLY A 49 -1.13 9.28 0.30
CA GLY A 49 -1.28 8.34 1.40
C GLY A 49 -0.86 8.97 2.72
N GLY A 50 -1.55 10.04 3.10
CA GLY A 50 -1.35 10.71 4.38
C GLY A 50 -2.69 10.85 5.08
N ILE A 51 -2.74 10.69 6.41
CA ILE A 51 -3.91 11.09 7.20
C ILE A 51 -4.24 12.53 6.79
N VAL A 52 -5.35 12.69 6.08
CA VAL A 52 -5.77 13.96 5.49
C VAL A 52 -5.82 15.00 6.60
N GLY A 53 -5.08 16.10 6.44
CA GLY A 53 -5.01 17.21 7.39
C GLY A 53 -3.94 17.14 8.49
N ILE A 54 -3.42 15.95 8.85
CA ILE A 54 -2.32 15.82 9.83
C ILE A 54 -0.97 15.75 9.12
N THR A 55 -0.80 14.79 8.22
CA THR A 55 0.50 14.51 7.56
C THR A 55 0.80 15.43 6.37
N GLN A 56 -0.22 16.12 5.85
CA GLN A 56 -0.11 17.04 4.72
C GLN A 56 0.12 18.50 5.16
N ASN A 57 0.00 18.79 6.46
CA ASN A 57 0.18 20.12 7.02
C ASN A 57 1.26 20.05 8.10
N GLU A 58 2.42 20.65 7.83
CA GLU A 58 3.58 20.68 8.71
C GLU A 58 3.22 21.12 10.14
N LYS A 59 2.39 22.16 10.29
CA LYS A 59 1.96 22.65 11.61
C LYS A 59 1.06 21.66 12.35
N SER A 60 0.26 20.88 11.64
CA SER A 60 -0.57 19.83 12.23
C SER A 60 0.27 18.61 12.61
N LEU A 61 1.25 18.28 11.77
CA LEU A 61 2.18 17.18 11.99
C LEU A 61 3.05 17.43 13.22
N ASP A 62 3.62 18.62 13.35
CA ASP A 62 4.40 19.02 14.53
C ASP A 62 3.56 18.91 15.80
N LYS A 63 2.35 19.49 15.79
CA LYS A 63 1.42 19.39 16.92
C LYS A 63 1.10 17.94 17.26
N TYR A 64 0.92 17.07 16.26
CA TYR A 64 0.68 15.66 16.50
C TYR A 64 1.87 15.00 17.22
N PHE A 65 3.11 15.26 16.77
CA PHE A 65 4.30 14.72 17.42
C PHE A 65 4.56 15.27 18.83
N PHE A 66 4.14 16.50 19.12
CA PHE A 66 4.21 17.04 20.48
C PHE A 66 3.09 16.53 21.40
N ILE A 67 1.86 16.42 20.89
CA ILE A 67 0.69 16.08 21.71
C ILE A 67 0.58 14.57 21.94
N ALA A 68 0.96 13.75 20.95
CA ALA A 68 0.77 12.30 21.04
C ALA A 68 1.51 11.64 22.23
N PRO A 69 2.78 11.98 22.53
CA PRO A 69 3.46 11.45 23.71
C PRO A 69 2.80 11.87 25.02
N GLU A 70 2.35 13.11 25.14
CA GLU A 70 1.68 13.61 26.34
C GLU A 70 0.31 12.96 26.55
N LEU A 71 -0.44 12.76 25.46
CA LEU A 71 -1.72 12.04 25.52
C LEU A 71 -1.52 10.58 25.97
N LEU A 72 -0.43 9.95 25.52
CA LEU A 72 -0.05 8.60 25.93
C LEU A 72 0.29 8.55 27.42
N ASN A 73 1.06 9.52 27.93
CA ASN A 73 1.40 9.61 29.35
C ASN A 73 0.14 9.78 30.21
N LEU A 74 -0.78 10.69 29.83
CA LEU A 74 -2.06 10.87 30.51
C LEU A 74 -2.91 9.59 30.52
N GLN A 75 -2.93 8.86 29.40
CA GLN A 75 -3.61 7.57 29.33
C GLN A 75 -2.96 6.55 30.27
N HIS A 76 -1.62 6.47 30.31
CA HIS A 76 -0.89 5.60 31.21
C HIS A 76 -1.18 5.93 32.68
N GLU A 77 -1.13 7.21 33.07
CA GLU A 77 -1.44 7.65 34.43
C GLU A 77 -2.89 7.32 34.82
N PHE A 78 -3.83 7.50 33.90
CA PHE A 78 -5.22 7.11 34.09
C PHE A 78 -5.37 5.59 34.26
N GLU A 79 -4.71 4.81 33.41
CA GLU A 79 -4.71 3.35 33.49
C GLU A 79 -4.10 2.86 34.82
N GLU A 80 -2.98 3.44 35.25
CA GLU A 80 -2.34 3.13 36.52
C GLU A 80 -3.23 3.52 37.70
N THR A 81 -3.87 4.68 37.68
CA THR A 81 -4.67 5.18 38.80
C THR A 81 -5.99 4.42 38.97
N TYR A 82 -6.65 4.06 37.86
CA TYR A 82 -8.02 3.51 37.89
C TYR A 82 -8.10 2.02 37.55
N PHE A 83 -7.03 1.40 37.01
CA PHE A 83 -7.01 -0.02 36.63
C PHE A 83 -5.92 -0.85 37.35
N THR A 84 -5.45 -0.41 38.53
CA THR A 84 -4.63 -1.20 39.47
C THR A 84 -5.31 -2.51 39.85
N GLY A 85 -5.12 -3.57 39.06
CA GLY A 85 -5.72 -4.87 39.31
C GLY A 85 -5.80 -5.77 38.08
N ARG A 86 -5.72 -5.21 36.86
CA ARG A 86 -5.65 -5.98 35.62
C ARG A 86 -4.24 -6.00 35.01
N LYS A 87 -3.21 -6.29 35.82
CA LYS A 87 -1.98 -6.86 35.24
C LYS A 87 -2.23 -8.35 34.93
N ALA A 88 -3.12 -8.61 33.98
CA ALA A 88 -3.01 -9.84 33.22
C ALA A 88 -1.65 -9.74 32.53
N LYS A 89 -0.65 -10.51 33.00
CA LYS A 89 0.58 -10.75 32.26
C LYS A 89 0.17 -11.07 30.82
N ARG A 90 0.32 -10.13 29.88
CA ARG A 90 0.27 -10.45 28.46
C ARG A 90 1.54 -11.21 28.17
N THR A 91 1.53 -12.52 28.42
CA THR A 91 2.60 -13.46 28.07
C THR A 91 2.71 -13.72 26.57
N GLN A 92 1.93 -13.02 25.75
CA GLN A 92 1.94 -13.20 24.30
C GLN A 92 1.88 -11.83 23.62
N HIS A 93 3.03 -11.17 23.54
CA HIS A 93 3.31 -10.42 22.32
C HIS A 93 3.56 -11.49 21.26
N HIS A 94 2.62 -11.67 20.33
CA HIS A 94 2.95 -12.33 19.08
C HIS A 94 3.92 -11.37 18.40
N GLU A 95 5.23 -11.58 18.62
CA GLU A 95 6.22 -11.11 17.66
C GLU A 95 5.79 -11.76 16.35
N LEU A 96 5.17 -10.97 15.48
CA LEU A 96 5.10 -11.32 14.07
C LEU A 96 6.55 -11.24 13.61
N THR A 97 7.28 -12.35 13.76
CA THR A 97 8.56 -12.55 13.11
C THR A 97 8.30 -12.33 11.64
N GLY A 98 8.66 -11.14 11.15
CA GLY A 98 8.52 -10.79 9.75
C GLY A 98 9.12 -11.91 8.94
N GLY A 99 8.37 -12.37 7.93
CA GLY A 99 8.86 -13.38 7.01
C GLY A 99 10.25 -12.98 6.56
N LYS A 100 11.24 -13.86 6.76
CA LYS A 100 12.62 -13.62 6.32
C LYS A 100 12.55 -13.31 4.83
N ALA A 101 12.70 -12.04 4.48
CA ALA A 101 12.99 -11.67 3.11
C ALA A 101 14.33 -12.34 2.80
N HIS A 102 14.29 -13.41 2.01
CA HIS A 102 15.47 -13.93 1.36
C HIS A 102 15.93 -12.82 0.41
N LEU A 103 16.80 -11.95 0.89
CA LEU A 103 17.56 -11.04 0.06
C LEU A 103 18.54 -11.90 -0.74
N ASN A 104 18.04 -12.52 -1.80
CA ASN A 104 18.87 -13.03 -2.86
C ASN A 104 19.35 -11.80 -3.64
N ASN A 105 20.59 -11.47 -3.34
CA ASN A 105 21.36 -10.39 -3.89
C ASN A 105 21.50 -10.55 -5.42
N THR A 106 20.78 -9.74 -6.20
CA THR A 106 21.18 -9.44 -7.58
C THR A 106 20.67 -8.06 -8.01
N HIS A 107 21.64 -7.14 -8.12
CA HIS A 107 21.59 -5.83 -8.77
C HIS A 107 20.73 -4.73 -8.12
N CYS A 108 21.27 -4.16 -7.04
CA CYS A 108 21.03 -2.78 -6.63
C CYS A 108 21.49 -1.82 -7.74
N CYS A 109 20.53 -1.16 -8.39
CA CYS A 109 20.80 -0.01 -9.25
C CYS A 109 21.07 1.18 -8.32
N GLN A 110 22.34 1.58 -8.22
CA GLN A 110 22.75 2.79 -7.53
C GLN A 110 22.26 4.00 -8.33
N THR A 111 21.35 4.78 -7.78
CA THR A 111 21.24 6.21 -8.08
C THR A 111 21.42 6.98 -6.79
N GLN A 112 22.65 7.48 -6.63
CA GLN A 112 23.00 8.52 -5.69
C GLN A 112 22.18 9.78 -6.06
N CYS A 113 21.32 10.24 -5.15
CA CYS A 113 20.88 11.63 -5.15
C CYS A 113 21.79 12.38 -4.18
N SER A 114 22.84 12.97 -4.72
CA SER A 114 23.68 13.96 -4.05
C SER A 114 22.87 15.25 -3.93
N ILE A 115 22.57 15.66 -2.70
CA ILE A 115 22.04 16.99 -2.40
C ILE A 115 23.23 17.96 -2.46
N SER A 116 23.09 18.99 -3.29
CA SER A 116 23.82 20.26 -3.18
C SER A 116 22.82 21.38 -3.48
#